data_AF-A0A526YEP5-F1
#
_entry.id   AF-A0A526YEP5-F1
#
_cell.length_a   1.000
_cell.length_b   1.000
_cell.length_c   1.000
_cell.angle_alpha   90.00
_cell.angle_beta   90.00
_cell.angle_gamma   90.00
#
_symmetry.space_group_name_H-M   'P 1'
#
loop_
_entity.id
_entity.type
_entity.pdbx_description
1 polymer ?
#
loop_
_entity_poly.entity_id
_entity_poly.type
_entity_poly.pdbx_seq_one_letter_code
_entity_poly.pdbx_strand_id
1 'polypeptide(L)'
;VKIPADAEERAIYTLEGEVSISGDRFPAERLLVFRPGDEIVVSSEGGAHFMLFGGASLGSKRYIWWNFVSSSKERIEQAKEEWKT
;
A
#
# COMPACT_ATOMS: atom_id res chain seq x y z
N VAL A 1 12.46 10.76 -8.25
CA VAL A 1 11.00 10.99 -8.38
C VAL A 1 10.49 11.65 -7.10
N LYS A 2 9.82 12.81 -7.23
CA LYS A 2 9.16 13.45 -6.09
C LYS A 2 7.74 12.91 -5.97
N ILE A 3 7.33 12.54 -4.76
CA ILE A 3 6.00 12.04 -4.44
C ILE A 3 5.35 13.05 -3.48
N PRO A 4 4.42 13.89 -3.97
CA PRO A 4 3.74 14.89 -3.15
C PRO A 4 2.88 14.24 -2.05
N ALA A 5 2.49 15.04 -1.06
CA ALA A 5 1.66 14.64 0.07
C ALA A 5 0.16 14.96 -0.14
N ASP A 6 -0.29 14.88 -1.38
CA ASP A 6 -1.66 15.12 -1.82
C ASP A 6 -2.63 13.99 -1.45
N ALA A 7 -2.16 12.74 -1.45
CA ALA A 7 -2.91 11.59 -0.91
C ALA A 7 -2.56 11.32 0.56
N GLU A 8 -3.59 10.98 1.35
CA GLU A 8 -3.47 10.69 2.79
C GLU A 8 -2.63 9.44 3.03
N GLU A 9 -2.98 8.33 2.41
CA GLU A 9 -2.24 7.08 2.47
C GLU A 9 -1.42 6.90 1.19
N ARG A 10 -0.12 6.65 1.33
CA ARG A 10 0.81 6.44 0.21
C ARG A 10 1.82 5.36 0.57
N ALA A 11 2.15 4.53 -0.41
CA ALA A 11 3.20 3.54 -0.30
C ALA A 11 3.87 3.29 -1.66
N ILE A 12 5.10 2.78 -1.62
CA ILE A 12 5.70 2.15 -2.80
C ILE A 12 5.99 0.68 -2.54
N TYR A 13 5.89 -0.12 -3.61
CA TYR A 13 6.41 -1.48 -3.64
C TYR A 13 7.54 -1.56 -4.65
N THR A 14 8.74 -1.91 -4.20
CA THR A 14 9.93 -2.03 -5.06
C THR A 14 9.90 -3.37 -5.80
N LEU A 15 9.94 -3.32 -7.13
CA LEU A 15 9.92 -4.51 -8.00
C LEU A 15 11.33 -4.93 -8.40
N GLU A 16 12.17 -3.97 -8.76
CA GLU A 16 13.54 -4.21 -9.22
C GLU A 16 14.44 -3.02 -8.86
N GLY A 17 15.72 -3.30 -8.63
CA GLY A 17 16.71 -2.29 -8.26
C GLY A 17 16.63 -1.87 -6.79
N GLU A 18 17.45 -0.87 -6.45
CA GLU A 18 17.50 -0.26 -5.12
C GLU A 18 16.92 1.15 -5.18
N VAL A 19 16.10 1.50 -4.19
CA VAL A 19 15.62 2.87 -4.00
C VAL A 19 16.27 3.48 -2.76
N SER A 20 16.62 4.77 -2.83
CA SER A 20 17.05 5.56 -1.68
C SER A 20 15.99 6.59 -1.32
N ILE A 21 15.71 6.73 -0.02
CA ILE A 21 14.79 7.73 0.53
C ILE A 21 15.43 8.28 1.81
N SER A 22 15.62 9.61 1.89
CA SER A 22 16.19 10.27 3.08
C SER A 22 17.54 9.71 3.56
N GLY A 23 18.34 9.14 2.64
CA GLY A 23 19.63 8.52 2.93
C GLY A 23 19.57 7.02 3.22
N ASP A 24 18.40 6.46 3.50
CA ASP A 24 18.18 5.03 3.66
C ASP A 24 18.06 4.34 2.30
N ARG A 25 18.56 3.12 2.20
CA ARG A 25 18.52 2.29 0.99
C ARG A 25 17.60 1.08 1.19
N PHE A 26 16.74 0.83 0.22
CA PHE A 26 15.79 -0.27 0.24
C PHE A 26 15.92 -1.12 -1.02
N PRO A 27 16.09 -2.44 -0.90
CA PRO A 27 16.18 -3.34 -2.04
C PRO A 27 14.79 -3.58 -2.68
N ALA A 28 14.78 -4.36 -3.76
CA ALA A 28 13.56 -4.94 -4.33
C ALA A 28 12.77 -5.76 -3.29
N GLU A 29 11.49 -6.00 -3.61
CA GLU A 29 10.54 -6.77 -2.80
C GLU A 29 10.31 -6.15 -1.40
N ARG A 30 10.18 -4.82 -1.36
CA ARG A 30 9.88 -4.09 -0.13
C ARG A 30 8.64 -3.23 -0.30
N LEU A 31 7.75 -3.32 0.69
CA LEU A 31 6.64 -2.39 0.87
C LEU A 31 7.09 -1.28 1.82
N LEU A 32 7.14 -0.05 1.32
CA LEU A 32 7.48 1.13 2.10
C LEU A 32 6.22 2.00 2.23
N VAL A 33 5.75 2.17 3.47
CA VAL A 33 4.58 2.99 3.78
C VAL A 33 5.05 4.35 4.27
N PHE A 34 4.48 5.41 3.71
CA PHE A 34 4.84 6.78 4.06
C PHE A 34 3.88 7.36 5.09
N ARG A 35 4.39 8.25 5.94
CA ARG A 35 3.54 8.99 6.87
C ARG A 35 2.69 10.01 6.10
N PRO A 36 1.42 10.21 6.46
CA PRO A 36 0.61 11.27 5.91
C PRO A 36 1.27 12.64 6.10
N GLY A 37 1.21 13.51 5.08
CA GLY A 37 1.76 14.86 5.12
C GLY A 37 3.23 15.01 4.71
N ASP A 38 4.01 13.93 4.70
CA ASP A 38 5.43 14.01 4.31
C ASP A 38 5.60 14.02 2.78
N GLU A 39 6.30 15.00 2.22
CA GLU A 39 6.81 14.92 0.85
C GLU A 39 7.96 13.91 0.80
N ILE A 40 7.89 12.95 -0.11
CA ILE A 40 8.91 11.89 -0.24
C ILE A 40 9.67 12.07 -1.55
N VAL A 41 10.99 12.01 -1.48
CA VAL A 41 11.85 11.98 -2.66
C VAL A 41 12.49 10.59 -2.76
N VAL A 42 12.19 9.90 -3.85
CA VAL A 42 12.76 8.60 -4.19
C VAL A 42 13.87 8.80 -5.21
N SER A 43 15.06 8.30 -4.94
CA SER A 43 16.18 8.26 -5.88
C SER A 43 16.68 6.83 -6.08
N SER A 44 17.54 6.62 -7.06
CA SER A 44 18.24 5.34 -7.26
C SER A 44 19.56 5.62 -7.97
N GLU A 45 20.64 4.95 -7.54
CA GLU A 45 21.95 5.04 -8.18
C GLU A 45 21.99 4.20 -9.47
N GLY A 46 21.42 2.99 -9.45
CA GLY A 46 21.43 2.03 -10.57
C GLY A 46 20.16 2.01 -11.41
N GLY A 47 19.17 2.84 -11.08
CA GLY A 47 17.81 2.72 -11.60
C GLY A 47 16.99 1.72 -10.77
N ALA A 48 15.67 1.95 -10.73
CA ALA A 48 14.74 1.10 -10.00
C ALA A 48 13.37 1.10 -10.69
N HIS A 49 12.67 -0.02 -10.56
CA HIS A 49 11.28 -0.18 -10.95
C HIS A 49 10.45 -0.38 -9.69
N PHE A 50 9.44 0.45 -9.50
CA PHE A 50 8.56 0.37 -8.33
C PHE A 50 7.15 0.81 -8.70
N MET A 51 6.18 0.30 -7.95
CA MET A 51 4.79 0.77 -8.00
C MET A 51 4.58 1.82 -6.92
N LEU A 52 3.93 2.93 -7.27
CA LEU A 52 3.38 3.90 -6.33
C LEU A 52 1.87 3.72 -6.27
N PHE A 53 1.33 3.61 -5.06
CA PHE A 53 -0.11 3.50 -4.84
C PHE A 53 -0.52 4.16 -3.53
N GLY A 54 -1.78 4.57 -3.46
CA GLY A 54 -2.29 5.36 -2.36
C GLY A 54 -3.65 5.96 -2.67
N GLY A 55 -4.21 6.68 -1.70
CA GLY A 55 -5.51 7.32 -1.81
C GLY A 55 -5.99 7.89 -0.47
N ALA A 56 -7.27 8.24 -0.42
CA ALA A 56 -7.94 8.59 0.82
C ALA A 56 -8.05 7.36 1.73
N SER A 57 -7.90 7.55 3.05
CA SER A 57 -8.09 6.45 3.98
C SER A 57 -9.52 5.91 3.92
N LEU A 58 -9.65 4.61 4.16
CA LEU A 58 -10.97 3.99 4.28
C LEU A 58 -11.59 4.45 5.61
N GLY A 59 -12.51 5.39 5.55
CA GLY A 59 -13.18 5.99 6.72
C GLY A 59 -14.02 5.04 7.59
N SER A 60 -13.95 3.73 7.37
CA SER A 60 -14.57 2.72 8.23
C SER A 60 -13.78 1.42 8.22
N LYS A 61 -13.87 0.67 9.32
CA LYS A 61 -13.22 -0.63 9.47
C LYS A 61 -13.62 -1.58 8.33
N ARG A 62 -12.65 -2.35 7.83
CA ARG A 62 -12.89 -3.49 6.94
C ARG A 62 -12.60 -4.78 7.68
N TYR A 63 -13.49 -5.75 7.54
CA TYR A 63 -13.28 -7.12 7.91
C TYR A 63 -12.80 -7.87 6.66
N ILE A 64 -11.80 -8.72 6.84
CA ILE A 64 -11.20 -9.53 5.78
C ILE A 64 -11.23 -10.98 6.24
N TRP A 65 -11.77 -11.86 5.40
CA TRP A 65 -11.72 -13.31 5.58
C TRP A 65 -11.49 -13.96 4.22
N TRP A 66 -10.37 -14.67 4.06
CA TRP A 66 -9.96 -15.24 2.77
C TRP A 66 -10.11 -14.21 1.61
N ASN A 67 -10.95 -14.50 0.63
CA ASN A 67 -11.24 -13.64 -0.53
C ASN A 67 -12.41 -12.63 -0.30
N PHE A 68 -13.00 -12.59 0.89
CA PHE A 68 -14.11 -11.69 1.23
C PHE A 68 -13.66 -10.48 2.04
N VAL A 69 -14.06 -9.30 1.58
CA VAL A 69 -13.78 -8.00 2.23
C VAL A 69 -15.10 -7.24 2.37
N SER A 70 -15.43 -6.78 3.57
CA SER A 70 -16.68 -6.07 3.86
C SER A 70 -16.54 -5.13 5.06
N SER A 71 -17.35 -4.08 5.14
CA SER A 71 -17.48 -3.25 6.34
C SER A 71 -18.43 -3.84 7.40
N SER A 72 -19.18 -4.90 7.07
CA SER A 72 -20.04 -5.66 8.00
C SER A 72 -19.52 -7.09 8.16
N LYS A 73 -19.44 -7.55 9.40
CA LYS A 73 -19.02 -8.92 9.73
C LYS A 73 -20.12 -9.93 9.37
N GLU A 74 -21.38 -9.56 9.56
CA GLU A 74 -22.56 -10.38 9.24
C GLU A 74 -22.59 -10.72 7.75
N ARG A 75 -22.26 -9.75 6.89
CA ARG A 75 -22.15 -9.98 5.44
C ARG A 75 -21.04 -10.97 5.08
N ILE A 76 -19.95 -11.02 5.85
CA ILE A 76 -18.89 -12.02 5.62
C ILE A 76 -19.40 -13.40 6.02
N GLU A 77 -20.07 -13.56 7.17
CA GLU A 77 -20.61 -14.86 7.57
C GLU A 77 -21.66 -15.37 6.57
N GLN A 78 -22.52 -14.49 6.06
CA GLN A 78 -23.45 -14.84 4.97
C GLN A 78 -22.70 -15.34 3.73
N ALA A 79 -21.68 -14.61 3.26
CA ALA A 79 -20.89 -14.99 2.08
C ALA A 79 -20.17 -16.33 2.26
N LYS A 80 -19.75 -16.69 3.49
CA LYS A 80 -19.17 -18.01 3.78
C LYS A 80 -20.17 -19.13 3.60
N GLU A 81 -21.40 -18.96 4.07
CA GLU A 81 -22.44 -19.98 3.92
C GLU A 81 -22.87 -20.12 2.46
N GLU A 82 -23.06 -18.99 1.75
CA GLU A 82 -23.38 -18.99 0.32
C GLU A 82 -22.30 -19.70 -0.53
N TRP A 83 -21.03 -19.56 -0.18
CA TRP A 83 -19.93 -20.21 -0.91
C TRP A 83 -19.85 -21.72 -0.73
N LYS A 84 -20.37 -22.27 0.37
CA LYS A 84 -20.32 -23.72 0.66
C LYS A 84 -21.32 -24.54 -0.16
N THR A 85 -22.32 -23.88 -0.73
CA THR A 85 -23.41 -24.46 -1.52
C THR A 85 -23.24 -24.15 -3.00
#